data_AF-A0A968PRF2-F1
#
_entry.id   AF-A0A968PRF2-F1
#
_cell.length_a   1.000
_cell.length_b   1.000
_cell.length_c   1.000
_cell.angle_alpha   90.00
_cell.angle_beta   90.00
_cell.angle_gamma   90.00
#
_symmetry.space_group_name_H-M   'P 1'
#
loop_
_entity.id
_entity.type
_entity.pdbx_description
1 polymer ?
#
loop_
_entity_poly.entity_id
_entity_poly.type
_entity_poly.pdbx_seq_one_letter_code
_entity_poly.pdbx_strand_id
1 'polypeptide(L)'
;MVHELFDLEYWKTVFPVNRLHETFPEYPYWDALGDWDVTSPFHLVVNEYLKEQNPIHEQKGEGTPVDIFVWAYGEPGKREVTKMGGLPYFPKSRPWPRSAKGETLEFLAQICFKDSLDICGSLPGDVLVIFAKPDQRIYVSSAFDGDPSVFHFEWVSIGDFPLVLSTDLPPSKLNVFPCYGVIYRTTEPIAGTKIGGTPSWIQEEVPVPGRFLFQIHSLAPESLLPYPFINVPSRPVLPNIEQLEVYDPWHVLGLPVGWGDLGQVYFFLEGYKFYWVAQCS
;
A
#
# COMPACT_ATOMS: atom_id res chain seq x y z
N MET A 1 -5.56 -4.90 -18.52
CA MET A 1 -5.52 -5.33 -17.12
C MET A 1 -4.10 -5.69 -16.73
N VAL A 2 -3.49 -4.86 -15.90
CA VAL A 2 -2.12 -5.04 -15.42
C VAL A 2 -2.11 -5.87 -14.15
N HIS A 3 -2.89 -5.47 -13.14
CA HIS A 3 -3.01 -6.17 -11.87
C HIS A 3 -3.81 -7.47 -11.97
N GLU A 4 -3.53 -8.40 -11.05
CA GLU A 4 -4.45 -9.50 -10.77
C GLU A 4 -5.69 -8.95 -10.05
N LEU A 5 -6.86 -9.53 -10.33
CA LEU A 5 -8.10 -9.18 -9.66
C LEU A 5 -8.27 -9.98 -8.37
N PHE A 6 -8.69 -9.31 -7.31
CA PHE A 6 -9.06 -9.95 -6.06
C PHE A 6 -10.39 -10.71 -6.22
N ASP A 7 -10.37 -12.01 -5.94
CA ASP A 7 -11.56 -12.87 -6.00
C ASP A 7 -12.35 -12.80 -4.68
N LEU A 8 -13.20 -11.78 -4.55
CA LEU A 8 -13.99 -11.58 -3.35
C LEU A 8 -14.87 -12.79 -3.01
N GLU A 9 -15.46 -13.44 -4.01
CA GLU A 9 -16.37 -14.56 -3.80
C GLU A 9 -15.63 -15.78 -3.26
N TYR A 10 -14.44 -16.08 -3.78
CA TYR A 10 -13.57 -17.08 -3.17
C TYR A 10 -13.28 -16.73 -1.70
N TRP A 11 -12.87 -15.51 -1.40
CA TRP A 11 -12.50 -15.12 -0.02
C TRP A 11 -13.68 -15.09 0.95
N LYS A 12 -14.90 -14.81 0.50
CA LYS A 12 -16.13 -15.00 1.30
C LYS A 12 -16.36 -16.46 1.69
N THR A 13 -15.91 -17.43 0.89
CA THR A 13 -15.95 -18.85 1.28
C THR A 13 -14.88 -19.21 2.31
N VAL A 14 -13.73 -18.55 2.25
CA VAL A 14 -12.63 -18.73 3.23
C VAL A 14 -12.98 -18.09 4.57
N PHE A 15 -13.62 -16.91 4.55
CA PHE A 15 -14.06 -16.18 5.74
C PHE A 15 -15.58 -16.05 5.75
N PRO A 16 -16.30 -17.07 6.27
CA PRO A 16 -17.76 -17.01 6.36
C PRO A 16 -18.18 -15.94 7.38
N VAL A 17 -18.42 -14.71 6.92
CA VAL A 17 -18.60 -13.53 7.79
C VAL A 17 -19.74 -13.72 8.80
N ASN A 18 -20.81 -14.38 8.37
CA ASN A 18 -21.97 -14.72 9.20
C ASN A 18 -21.66 -15.69 10.36
N ARG A 19 -20.49 -16.33 10.36
CA ARG A 19 -20.01 -17.27 11.39
C ARG A 19 -18.66 -16.85 11.99
N LEU A 20 -18.23 -15.61 11.84
CA LEU A 20 -16.93 -15.19 12.36
C LEU A 20 -16.81 -15.36 13.86
N HIS A 21 -17.87 -15.07 14.61
CA HIS A 21 -17.89 -15.29 16.06
C HIS A 21 -17.67 -16.77 16.46
N GLU A 22 -18.04 -17.71 15.60
CA GLU A 22 -17.78 -19.15 15.79
C GLU A 22 -16.38 -19.53 15.32
N THR A 23 -15.88 -18.86 14.27
CA THR A 23 -14.63 -19.20 13.57
C THR A 23 -13.40 -18.59 14.25
N PHE A 24 -13.55 -17.41 14.87
CA PHE A 24 -12.50 -16.64 15.54
C PHE A 24 -13.00 -16.08 16.89
N PRO A 25 -13.35 -16.94 17.87
CA PRO A 25 -13.94 -16.51 19.13
C PRO A 25 -12.99 -15.66 20.00
N GLU A 26 -11.69 -15.82 19.82
CA GLU A 26 -10.64 -15.02 20.47
C GLU A 26 -10.48 -13.60 19.92
N TYR A 27 -11.06 -13.33 18.76
CA TYR A 27 -10.90 -12.06 18.07
C TYR A 27 -12.07 -11.13 18.44
N PRO A 28 -11.83 -9.97 19.08
CA PRO A 28 -12.88 -9.04 19.48
C PRO A 28 -13.46 -8.39 18.22
N TYR A 29 -14.39 -9.09 17.59
CA TYR A 29 -15.06 -8.74 16.34
C TYR A 29 -15.54 -7.28 16.29
N TRP A 30 -15.94 -6.72 17.44
CA TRP A 30 -16.42 -5.34 17.54
C TRP A 30 -15.36 -4.28 17.27
N ASP A 31 -14.07 -4.57 17.51
CA ASP A 31 -12.98 -3.62 17.23
C ASP A 31 -12.70 -3.56 15.71
N ALA A 32 -12.74 -4.71 15.02
CA ALA A 32 -12.56 -4.78 13.56
C ALA A 32 -13.76 -4.29 12.74
N LEU A 33 -14.95 -4.18 13.35
CA LEU A 33 -16.11 -3.57 12.70
C LEU A 33 -16.06 -2.04 12.67
N GLY A 34 -15.26 -1.44 13.55
CA GLY A 34 -15.09 0.01 13.63
C GLY A 34 -14.03 0.56 12.67
N ASP A 35 -13.13 -0.30 12.20
CA ASP A 35 -11.99 0.09 11.39
C ASP A 35 -12.20 -0.28 9.91
N TRP A 36 -12.21 0.73 9.04
CA TRP A 36 -12.40 0.56 7.60
C TRP A 36 -11.08 0.21 6.89
N ASP A 37 -10.02 -0.05 7.65
CA ASP A 37 -8.67 -0.34 7.15
C ASP A 37 -8.57 -1.73 6.51
N VAL A 38 -8.24 -1.75 5.21
CA VAL A 38 -7.92 -2.97 4.48
C VAL A 38 -6.42 -3.22 4.52
N THR A 39 -6.00 -4.06 5.45
CA THR A 39 -4.62 -4.58 5.53
C THR A 39 -4.50 -6.06 5.14
N SER A 40 -5.62 -6.77 4.99
CA SER A 40 -5.66 -8.21 4.68
C SER A 40 -6.90 -8.58 3.85
N PRO A 41 -6.94 -9.79 3.26
CA PRO A 41 -8.13 -10.29 2.57
C PRO A 41 -9.36 -10.38 3.49
N PHE A 42 -9.14 -10.69 4.77
CA PHE A 42 -10.19 -10.74 5.78
C PHE A 42 -10.88 -9.37 5.95
N HIS A 43 -10.10 -8.30 6.11
CA HIS A 43 -10.63 -6.94 6.28
C HIS A 43 -11.50 -6.51 5.09
N LEU A 44 -11.05 -6.81 3.87
CA LEU A 44 -11.83 -6.49 2.68
C LEU A 44 -13.17 -7.27 2.65
N VAL A 45 -13.13 -8.57 2.94
CA VAL A 45 -14.35 -9.40 2.98
C VAL A 45 -15.35 -8.91 4.03
N VAL A 46 -14.87 -8.54 5.22
CA VAL A 46 -15.71 -7.98 6.29
C VAL A 46 -16.32 -6.66 5.84
N ASN A 47 -15.52 -5.74 5.28
CA ASN A 47 -16.00 -4.45 4.80
C ASN A 47 -17.10 -4.59 3.73
N GLU A 48 -16.90 -5.46 2.73
CA GLU A 48 -17.90 -5.68 1.68
C GLU A 48 -19.17 -6.36 2.23
N TYR A 49 -19.03 -7.32 3.15
CA TYR A 49 -20.19 -7.89 3.83
C TYR A 49 -20.99 -6.83 4.61
N LEU A 50 -20.32 -5.93 5.34
CA LEU A 50 -21.01 -4.87 6.08
C LEU A 50 -21.74 -3.89 5.17
N LYS A 51 -21.15 -3.56 4.02
CA LYS A 51 -21.81 -2.75 2.98
C LYS A 51 -23.08 -3.44 2.48
N GLU A 52 -23.02 -4.75 2.21
CA GLU A 52 -24.17 -5.55 1.80
C GLU A 52 -25.27 -5.63 2.87
N GLN A 53 -24.90 -5.64 4.16
CA GLN A 53 -25.88 -5.72 5.26
C GLN A 53 -26.48 -4.37 5.65
N ASN A 54 -25.89 -3.24 5.25
CA ASN A 54 -26.30 -1.92 5.71
C ASN A 54 -26.91 -1.07 4.57
N PRO A 55 -28.24 -1.10 4.39
CA PRO A 55 -28.93 -0.40 3.31
C PRO A 55 -28.84 1.13 3.39
N ILE A 56 -28.29 1.70 4.48
CA ILE A 56 -28.02 3.13 4.57
C ILE A 56 -26.98 3.56 3.51
N HIS A 57 -26.09 2.65 3.09
CA HIS A 57 -25.13 2.94 2.03
C HIS A 57 -25.81 3.06 0.65
N GLU A 58 -26.90 2.33 0.38
CA GLU A 58 -27.66 2.44 -0.87
C GLU A 58 -28.39 3.78 -1.00
N GLN A 59 -28.75 4.42 0.12
CA GLN A 59 -29.54 5.66 0.12
C GLN A 59 -28.71 6.93 -0.16
N LYS A 60 -27.37 6.86 -0.08
CA LYS A 60 -26.49 8.04 -0.21
C LYS A 60 -26.04 8.35 -1.64
N GLY A 61 -26.56 7.62 -2.64
CA GLY A 61 -26.17 7.76 -4.05
C GLY A 61 -25.04 6.81 -4.45
N GLU A 62 -24.56 6.92 -5.68
CA GLU A 62 -23.41 6.14 -6.16
C GLU A 62 -22.17 6.53 -5.33
N GLY A 63 -21.65 5.59 -4.53
CA GLY A 63 -20.44 5.83 -3.75
C GLY A 63 -19.25 6.17 -4.65
N THR A 64 -18.28 6.92 -4.13
CA THR A 64 -17.09 7.30 -4.91
C THR A 64 -16.26 6.04 -5.22
N PRO A 65 -15.94 5.76 -6.50
CA PRO A 65 -15.20 4.57 -6.87
C PRO A 65 -13.76 4.65 -6.38
N VAL A 66 -13.24 3.50 -5.95
CA VAL A 66 -11.90 3.32 -5.40
C VAL A 66 -11.35 1.97 -5.81
N ASP A 67 -10.06 1.95 -6.14
CA ASP A 67 -9.30 0.72 -6.33
C ASP A 67 -8.43 0.48 -5.09
N ILE A 68 -8.79 -0.51 -4.28
CA ILE A 68 -8.07 -0.92 -3.07
C ILE A 68 -7.12 -2.08 -3.40
N PHE A 69 -5.94 -2.11 -2.77
CA PHE A 69 -4.97 -3.19 -2.96
C PHE A 69 -4.92 -4.10 -1.74
N VAL A 70 -5.13 -5.39 -1.97
CA VAL A 70 -4.83 -6.45 -1.00
C VAL A 70 -3.51 -7.09 -1.36
N TRP A 71 -2.61 -7.22 -0.38
CA TRP A 71 -1.23 -7.55 -0.67
C TRP A 71 -0.96 -9.05 -0.80
N ALA A 72 -0.09 -9.38 -1.74
CA ALA A 72 0.55 -10.67 -1.92
C ALA A 72 2.02 -10.56 -1.56
N TYR A 73 2.56 -11.59 -0.90
CA TYR A 73 3.97 -11.66 -0.55
C TYR A 73 4.83 -12.09 -1.75
N GLY A 74 6.00 -11.48 -1.91
CA GLY A 74 7.00 -11.81 -2.93
C GLY A 74 7.02 -10.86 -4.13
N GLU A 75 7.80 -11.24 -5.14
CA GLU A 75 7.90 -10.50 -6.40
C GLU A 75 6.76 -10.89 -7.36
N PRO A 76 6.06 -9.93 -7.97
CA PRO A 76 5.03 -10.21 -8.97
C PRO A 76 5.65 -10.72 -10.28
N GLY A 77 4.89 -11.53 -11.03
CA GLY A 77 5.28 -11.96 -12.37
C GLY A 77 5.35 -10.83 -13.41
N LYS A 78 4.56 -9.76 -13.21
CA LYS A 78 4.59 -8.53 -14.01
C LYS A 78 5.31 -7.43 -13.25
N ARG A 79 6.25 -6.74 -13.87
CA ARG A 79 7.11 -5.76 -13.18
C ARG A 79 6.41 -4.42 -12.96
N GLU A 80 5.42 -4.10 -13.78
CA GLU A 80 4.71 -2.83 -13.83
C GLU A 80 3.61 -2.68 -12.76
N VAL A 81 3.22 -3.74 -12.03
CA VAL A 81 2.13 -3.68 -11.04
C VAL A 81 2.46 -2.77 -9.86
N THR A 82 1.45 -2.35 -9.09
CA THR A 82 1.62 -1.72 -7.78
C THR A 82 2.35 -2.67 -6.83
N LYS A 83 3.46 -2.21 -6.24
CA LYS A 83 4.31 -3.04 -5.36
C LYS A 83 5.20 -2.22 -4.44
N MET A 84 5.75 -2.89 -3.44
CA MET A 84 6.77 -2.37 -2.53
C MET A 84 8.00 -3.28 -2.53
N GLY A 85 9.17 -2.68 -2.45
CA GLY A 85 10.45 -3.38 -2.56
C GLY A 85 10.63 -4.12 -3.88
N GLY A 86 11.76 -4.81 -4.00
CA GLY A 86 12.04 -5.65 -5.16
C GLY A 86 12.58 -4.91 -6.38
N LEU A 87 12.31 -5.42 -7.59
CA LEU A 87 12.80 -4.88 -8.85
C LEU A 87 11.82 -3.85 -9.44
N PRO A 88 12.18 -2.56 -9.56
CA PRO A 88 11.27 -1.55 -10.07
C PRO A 88 11.02 -1.68 -11.57
N TYR A 89 9.86 -1.21 -12.02
CA TYR A 89 9.64 -0.86 -13.42
C TYR A 89 10.36 0.45 -13.74
N PHE A 90 11.67 0.40 -13.96
CA PHE A 90 12.48 1.58 -14.25
C PHE A 90 13.33 1.40 -15.52
N PRO A 91 13.25 2.31 -16.50
CA PRO A 91 14.01 2.19 -17.76
C PRO A 91 15.52 2.39 -17.54
N LYS A 92 16.34 1.54 -18.15
CA LYS A 92 17.80 1.58 -18.07
C LYS A 92 18.41 2.83 -18.72
N SER A 93 17.68 3.45 -19.65
CA SER A 93 18.08 4.71 -20.29
C SER A 93 17.99 5.92 -19.36
N ARG A 94 17.28 5.82 -18.22
CA ARG A 94 17.15 6.90 -17.25
C ARG A 94 18.26 6.83 -16.20
N PRO A 95 18.85 7.97 -15.82
CA PRO A 95 19.81 7.98 -14.72
C PRO A 95 19.10 7.57 -13.42
N TRP A 96 19.80 6.81 -12.59
CA TRP A 96 19.28 6.45 -11.27
C TRP A 96 19.13 7.69 -10.38
N PRO A 97 17.99 7.87 -9.68
CA PRO A 97 17.76 9.08 -8.88
C PRO A 97 18.79 9.30 -7.77
N ARG A 98 19.10 10.59 -7.54
CA ARG A 98 20.02 11.04 -6.49
C ARG A 98 19.42 12.18 -5.69
N SER A 99 19.74 12.25 -4.40
CA SER A 99 19.35 13.37 -3.54
C SER A 99 20.04 14.67 -3.99
N ALA A 100 19.61 15.82 -3.46
CA ALA A 100 20.28 17.10 -3.69
C ALA A 100 21.77 17.10 -3.24
N LYS A 101 22.16 16.17 -2.35
CA LYS A 101 23.54 15.98 -1.89
C LYS A 101 24.33 14.97 -2.75
N GLY A 102 23.72 14.43 -3.81
CA GLY A 102 24.32 13.43 -4.71
C GLY A 102 24.26 11.99 -4.21
N GLU A 103 23.62 11.74 -3.07
CA GLU A 103 23.44 10.39 -2.51
C GLU A 103 22.51 9.58 -3.41
N THR A 104 22.81 8.29 -3.58
CA THR A 104 21.95 7.40 -4.37
C THR A 104 20.68 7.11 -3.59
N LEU A 105 19.52 7.36 -4.19
CA LEU A 105 18.23 7.01 -3.59
C LEU A 105 17.95 5.52 -3.83
N GLU A 106 17.11 4.94 -2.99
CA GLU A 106 16.72 3.53 -3.07
C GLU A 106 15.28 3.40 -3.54
N PHE A 107 14.98 2.35 -4.29
CA PHE A 107 13.61 2.06 -4.69
C PHE A 107 12.80 1.62 -3.47
N LEU A 108 11.67 2.28 -3.23
CA LEU A 108 10.79 1.98 -2.11
C LEU A 108 9.53 1.26 -2.59
N ALA A 109 8.81 1.88 -3.53
CA ALA A 109 7.52 1.39 -3.99
C ALA A 109 7.20 1.95 -5.39
N GLN A 110 6.21 1.37 -6.04
CA GLN A 110 5.61 1.96 -7.24
C GLN A 110 4.10 1.76 -7.23
N ILE A 111 3.38 2.71 -7.82
CA ILE A 111 1.93 2.66 -8.01
C ILE A 111 1.63 2.64 -9.49
N CYS A 112 0.91 1.63 -9.94
CA CYS A 112 0.46 1.51 -11.33
C CYS A 112 -0.98 1.96 -11.46
N PHE A 113 -1.22 2.96 -12.30
CA PHE A 113 -2.54 3.55 -12.51
C PHE A 113 -3.26 2.98 -13.73
N LYS A 114 -2.63 2.04 -14.44
CA LYS A 114 -3.12 1.58 -15.76
C LYS A 114 -4.55 1.06 -15.73
N ASP A 115 -4.93 0.40 -14.65
CA ASP A 115 -6.28 -0.16 -14.45
C ASP A 115 -7.25 0.82 -13.78
N SER A 116 -6.77 2.00 -13.36
CA SER A 116 -7.52 3.00 -12.58
C SER A 116 -7.63 4.35 -13.30
N LEU A 117 -7.34 4.41 -14.61
CA LEU A 117 -7.37 5.67 -15.39
C LEU A 117 -8.77 6.27 -15.49
N ASP A 118 -9.83 5.47 -15.37
CA ASP A 118 -11.21 5.94 -15.29
C ASP A 118 -11.50 6.70 -13.99
N ILE A 119 -10.78 6.38 -12.91
CA ILE A 119 -10.85 7.07 -11.62
C ILE A 119 -9.89 8.27 -11.61
N CYS A 120 -8.68 8.09 -12.13
CA CYS A 120 -7.63 9.11 -12.06
C CYS A 120 -7.68 10.12 -13.20
N GLY A 121 -8.38 9.88 -14.29
CA GLY A 121 -8.27 10.70 -15.51
C GLY A 121 -6.86 10.65 -16.13
N SER A 122 -6.48 11.71 -16.83
CA SER A 122 -5.18 11.80 -17.50
C SER A 122 -4.03 11.97 -16.51
N LEU A 123 -2.98 11.15 -16.67
CA LEU A 123 -1.77 11.17 -15.87
C LEU A 123 -0.51 11.31 -16.75
N PRO A 124 0.62 11.75 -16.20
CA PRO A 124 1.87 11.96 -16.96
C PRO A 124 2.55 10.65 -17.40
N GLY A 125 2.22 9.53 -16.76
CA GLY A 125 2.69 8.19 -17.07
C GLY A 125 1.73 7.12 -16.53
N ASP A 126 2.06 5.85 -16.75
CA ASP A 126 1.25 4.72 -16.28
C ASP A 126 1.64 4.28 -14.87
N VAL A 127 2.91 4.45 -14.49
CA VAL A 127 3.48 4.01 -13.21
C VAL A 127 4.23 5.16 -12.56
N LEU A 128 3.95 5.42 -11.29
CA LEU A 128 4.72 6.33 -10.45
C LEU A 128 5.70 5.51 -9.60
N VAL A 129 7.00 5.68 -9.86
CA VAL A 129 8.07 5.02 -9.11
C VAL A 129 8.53 5.95 -7.99
N ILE A 130 8.56 5.42 -6.77
CA ILE A 130 8.87 6.14 -5.54
C ILE A 130 10.23 5.67 -5.04
N PHE A 131 11.16 6.61 -4.94
CA PHE A 131 12.47 6.42 -4.35
C PHE A 131 12.57 7.16 -3.02
N ALA A 132 13.37 6.63 -2.10
CA ALA A 132 13.59 7.23 -0.80
C ALA A 132 15.08 7.29 -0.46
N LYS A 133 15.46 8.15 0.48
CA LYS A 133 16.84 8.20 0.98
C LYS A 133 17.20 6.88 1.69
N PRO A 134 18.48 6.45 1.64
CA PRO A 134 18.99 5.22 2.24
C PRO A 134 19.14 5.30 3.78
N ASP A 135 18.23 6.00 4.45
CA ASP A 135 18.20 6.10 5.91
C ASP A 135 17.31 4.98 6.47
N GLN A 136 17.85 4.18 7.38
CA GLN A 136 17.08 3.17 8.12
C GLN A 136 16.03 3.78 9.05
N ARG A 137 15.87 5.11 9.05
CA ARG A 137 14.92 5.89 9.84
C ARG A 137 13.93 6.69 9.00
N ILE A 138 13.59 6.28 7.78
CA ILE A 138 12.34 6.78 7.13
C ILE A 138 11.17 6.74 8.15
N TYR A 139 11.25 5.79 9.07
CA TYR A 139 10.31 5.39 10.11
C TYR A 139 9.66 6.45 11.01
N VAL A 140 10.25 7.58 11.47
CA VAL A 140 9.55 8.32 12.58
C VAL A 140 9.74 9.85 12.65
N SER A 141 10.62 10.49 11.88
CA SER A 141 10.76 11.96 12.04
C SER A 141 10.88 12.75 10.75
N SER A 142 11.71 12.34 9.79
CA SER A 142 11.99 13.17 8.62
C SER A 142 10.80 13.32 7.66
N ALA A 143 9.95 12.29 7.55
CA ALA A 143 8.72 12.38 6.75
C ALA A 143 7.67 13.28 7.42
N PHE A 144 7.64 13.30 8.76
CA PHE A 144 6.69 14.10 9.56
C PHE A 144 7.11 15.57 9.69
N ASP A 145 8.41 15.85 9.64
CA ASP A 145 8.92 17.22 9.48
C ASP A 145 8.54 17.82 8.11
N GLY A 146 7.88 17.05 7.24
CA GLY A 146 7.44 17.46 5.93
C GLY A 146 8.60 17.78 5.01
N ASP A 147 9.79 17.20 5.23
CA ASP A 147 10.94 17.39 4.35
C ASP A 147 10.59 16.82 2.97
N PRO A 148 10.32 17.68 1.97
CA PRO A 148 9.89 17.21 0.65
C PRO A 148 10.99 16.42 -0.07
N SER A 149 12.22 16.44 0.45
CA SER A 149 13.36 15.71 -0.10
C SER A 149 13.49 14.26 0.40
N VAL A 150 12.57 13.78 1.26
CA VAL A 150 12.54 12.37 1.69
C VAL A 150 12.23 11.44 0.52
N PHE A 151 11.24 11.81 -0.29
CA PHE A 151 10.82 11.03 -1.46
C PHE A 151 11.21 11.71 -2.76
N HIS A 152 11.53 10.89 -3.76
CA HIS A 152 11.69 11.30 -5.15
C HIS A 152 10.75 10.49 -6.03
N PHE A 153 10.07 11.16 -6.95
CA PHE A 153 9.00 10.58 -7.75
C PHE A 153 9.38 10.59 -9.23
N GLU A 154 9.20 9.46 -9.91
CA GLU A 154 9.45 9.33 -11.35
C GLU A 154 8.25 8.71 -12.04
N TRP A 155 7.70 9.42 -13.03
CA TRP A 155 6.70 8.86 -13.92
C TRP A 155 7.35 8.05 -15.04
N VAL A 156 6.88 6.83 -15.22
CA VAL A 156 7.30 5.96 -16.32
C VAL A 156 6.08 5.43 -17.06
N SER A 157 6.25 5.15 -18.35
CA SER A 157 5.18 4.62 -19.18
C SER A 157 5.41 3.13 -19.43
N ILE A 158 4.34 2.36 -19.45
CA ILE A 158 4.42 0.94 -19.82
C ILE A 158 4.81 0.88 -21.30
N GLY A 159 5.95 0.24 -21.57
CA GLY A 159 6.60 0.25 -22.89
C GLY A 159 8.00 0.88 -22.86
N ASP A 160 8.39 1.54 -21.77
CA ASP A 160 9.72 2.10 -21.62
C ASP A 160 10.75 0.97 -21.35
N PHE A 161 11.39 0.48 -22.41
CA PHE A 161 12.38 -0.60 -22.38
C PHE A 161 13.75 -0.15 -22.92
N PRO A 162 14.86 -0.84 -22.56
CA PRO A 162 14.96 -1.96 -21.62
C PRO A 162 14.86 -1.50 -20.16
N LEU A 163 14.39 -2.38 -19.26
CA LEU A 163 14.31 -2.11 -17.82
C LEU A 163 15.63 -2.43 -17.11
N VAL A 164 15.86 -1.81 -15.96
CA VAL A 164 16.99 -2.13 -15.06
C VAL A 164 16.94 -3.61 -14.61
N LEU A 165 18.09 -4.23 -14.48
CA LEU A 165 18.25 -5.59 -13.96
C LEU A 165 18.63 -5.55 -12.47
N SER A 166 18.57 -6.70 -11.78
CA SER A 166 19.02 -6.78 -10.38
C SER A 166 20.48 -6.38 -10.20
N THR A 167 21.34 -6.64 -11.19
CA THR A 167 22.74 -6.23 -11.21
C THR A 167 22.94 -4.74 -11.46
N ASP A 168 21.91 -4.02 -11.91
CA ASP A 168 21.96 -2.57 -12.11
C ASP A 168 21.52 -1.81 -10.84
N LEU A 169 20.92 -2.49 -9.86
CA LEU A 169 20.44 -1.85 -8.63
C LEU A 169 21.60 -1.44 -7.72
N PRO A 170 21.56 -0.24 -7.11
CA PRO A 170 22.48 0.08 -6.04
C PRO A 170 22.23 -0.85 -4.84
N PRO A 171 23.26 -1.12 -4.00
CA PRO A 171 23.06 -1.81 -2.74
C PRO A 171 21.99 -1.11 -1.90
N SER A 172 21.01 -1.87 -1.41
CA SER A 172 19.90 -1.34 -0.62
C SER A 172 20.17 -1.51 0.87
N LYS A 173 19.89 -0.46 1.64
CA LYS A 173 19.83 -0.44 3.10
C LYS A 173 18.40 -0.45 3.61
N LEU A 174 17.42 -0.20 2.73
CA LEU A 174 16.01 -0.35 3.04
C LEU A 174 15.68 -1.82 3.31
N ASN A 175 15.07 -2.08 4.46
CA ASN A 175 14.59 -3.41 4.82
C ASN A 175 13.13 -3.56 4.40
N VAL A 176 12.86 -3.47 3.09
CA VAL A 176 11.51 -3.60 2.52
C VAL A 176 11.43 -4.90 1.74
N PHE A 177 10.56 -5.79 2.18
CA PHE A 177 10.38 -7.06 1.50
C PHE A 177 9.47 -6.88 0.29
N PRO A 178 9.78 -7.57 -0.82
CA PRO A 178 8.92 -7.55 -1.98
C PRO A 178 7.50 -8.01 -1.64
N CYS A 179 6.53 -7.18 -1.99
CA CYS A 179 5.12 -7.53 -2.00
C CYS A 179 4.41 -6.74 -3.11
N TYR A 180 3.28 -7.25 -3.59
CA TYR A 180 2.54 -6.63 -4.67
C TYR A 180 1.04 -6.58 -4.38
N GLY A 181 0.38 -5.56 -4.93
CA GLY A 181 -1.05 -5.36 -4.78
C GLY A 181 -1.85 -6.19 -5.78
N VAL A 182 -2.86 -6.90 -5.27
CA VAL A 182 -3.97 -7.45 -6.06
C VAL A 182 -5.15 -6.50 -5.90
N ILE A 183 -5.70 -6.07 -7.04
CA ILE A 183 -6.65 -4.95 -7.09
C ILE A 183 -8.07 -5.45 -6.86
N TYR A 184 -8.83 -4.68 -6.07
CA TYR A 184 -10.27 -4.82 -5.96
C TYR A 184 -10.92 -3.45 -6.15
N ARG A 185 -11.95 -3.39 -7.00
CA ARG A 185 -12.72 -2.16 -7.21
C ARG A 185 -13.94 -2.16 -6.31
N THR A 186 -14.11 -1.08 -5.54
CA THR A 186 -15.25 -0.87 -4.65
C THR A 186 -15.61 0.61 -4.57
N THR A 187 -16.44 0.97 -3.60
CA THR A 187 -16.82 2.34 -3.27
C THR A 187 -16.52 2.66 -1.82
N GLU A 188 -16.43 3.95 -1.51
CA GLU A 188 -16.19 4.45 -0.17
C GLU A 188 -17.38 4.33 0.81
N PRO A 189 -17.13 4.35 2.13
CA PRO A 189 -15.83 4.47 2.80
C PRO A 189 -15.01 3.17 2.79
N ILE A 190 -13.70 3.32 2.59
CA ILE A 190 -12.70 2.25 2.77
C ILE A 190 -11.33 2.89 2.97
N ALA A 191 -10.50 2.30 3.83
CA ALA A 191 -9.14 2.73 4.09
C ALA A 191 -8.17 1.59 3.78
N GLY A 192 -6.87 1.90 3.70
CA GLY A 192 -5.84 1.00 3.17
C GLY A 192 -5.13 1.61 1.95
N THR A 193 -4.24 0.84 1.31
CA THR A 193 -3.52 1.32 0.12
C THR A 193 -4.47 1.34 -1.07
N LYS A 194 -4.82 2.53 -1.56
CA LYS A 194 -5.86 2.74 -2.58
C LYS A 194 -5.51 3.82 -3.60
N ILE A 195 -6.15 3.73 -4.76
CA ILE A 195 -6.22 4.78 -5.78
C ILE A 195 -7.65 5.33 -5.85
N GLY A 196 -7.78 6.66 -5.86
CA GLY A 196 -9.06 7.36 -5.87
C GLY A 196 -9.80 7.36 -4.53
N GLY A 197 -11.06 7.79 -4.54
CA GLY A 197 -11.82 8.05 -3.31
C GLY A 197 -11.46 9.39 -2.65
N THR A 198 -11.63 9.43 -1.34
CA THR A 198 -11.28 10.51 -0.42
C THR A 198 -10.13 10.05 0.48
N PRO A 199 -9.23 10.95 0.94
CA PRO A 199 -8.19 10.59 1.88
C PRO A 199 -8.79 10.03 3.18
N SER A 200 -8.33 8.87 3.63
CA SER A 200 -8.73 8.30 4.92
C SER A 200 -7.86 8.88 6.04
N TRP A 201 -8.06 10.17 6.36
CA TRP A 201 -7.28 10.87 7.39
C TRP A 201 -7.34 10.13 8.74
N ILE A 202 -6.17 9.79 9.30
CA ILE A 202 -6.07 9.18 10.64
C ILE A 202 -5.80 10.20 11.74
N GLN A 203 -5.41 11.43 11.35
CA GLN A 203 -5.27 12.59 12.21
C GLN A 203 -6.16 13.75 11.68
N GLU A 204 -5.85 14.99 12.06
CA GLU A 204 -6.54 16.16 11.51
C GLU A 204 -6.34 16.29 10.00
N GLU A 205 -7.39 16.64 9.27
CA GLU A 205 -7.30 16.91 7.84
C GLU A 205 -6.32 18.05 7.57
N VAL A 206 -5.34 17.77 6.70
CA VAL A 206 -4.35 18.77 6.28
C VAL A 206 -4.74 19.28 4.89
N PRO A 207 -4.91 20.60 4.70
CA PRO A 207 -5.18 21.15 3.37
C PRO A 207 -3.94 20.98 2.48
N VAL A 208 -4.04 20.11 1.47
CA VAL A 208 -2.98 19.87 0.48
C VAL A 208 -3.46 20.33 -0.91
N PRO A 209 -2.64 21.07 -1.69
CA PRO A 209 -3.02 21.46 -3.04
C PRO A 209 -3.27 20.29 -3.98
N GLY A 210 -4.16 20.49 -4.95
CA GLY A 210 -4.52 19.49 -5.95
C GLY A 210 -5.64 18.55 -5.51
N ARG A 211 -5.90 17.54 -6.33
CA ARG A 211 -6.87 16.49 -6.02
C ARG A 211 -6.16 15.30 -5.41
N PHE A 212 -6.84 14.59 -4.52
CA PHE A 212 -6.36 13.29 -4.04
C PHE A 212 -6.18 12.32 -5.22
N LEU A 213 -5.07 11.60 -5.22
CA LEU A 213 -4.76 10.63 -6.26
C LEU A 213 -4.73 9.21 -5.70
N PHE A 214 -3.93 8.98 -4.67
CA PHE A 214 -3.78 7.68 -4.01
C PHE A 214 -3.25 7.87 -2.59
N GLN A 215 -3.34 6.82 -1.79
CA GLN A 215 -2.64 6.73 -0.51
C GLN A 215 -1.92 5.39 -0.39
N ILE A 216 -0.83 5.39 0.36
CA ILE A 216 -0.14 4.18 0.81
C ILE A 216 -0.40 4.05 2.30
N HIS A 217 -0.94 2.90 2.68
CA HIS A 217 -1.20 2.55 4.06
C HIS A 217 -0.06 1.70 4.61
N SER A 218 0.27 1.89 5.89
CA SER A 218 1.14 0.95 6.55
C SER A 218 0.53 -0.44 6.54
N LEU A 219 1.36 -1.43 6.16
CA LEU A 219 0.99 -2.83 6.27
C LEU A 219 1.37 -3.31 7.66
N ALA A 220 0.39 -3.26 8.55
CA ALA A 220 0.41 -4.03 9.78
C ALA A 220 -0.66 -5.14 9.66
N PRO A 221 -0.42 -6.19 8.86
CA PRO A 221 -1.36 -7.31 8.85
C PRO A 221 -1.41 -7.85 10.26
N GLU A 222 -2.62 -7.91 10.82
CA GLU A 222 -2.77 -8.32 12.20
C GLU A 222 -2.28 -9.74 12.39
N SER A 223 -1.34 -9.90 13.31
CA SER A 223 -0.61 -11.16 13.49
C SER A 223 -1.48 -12.35 13.91
N LEU A 224 -2.70 -12.08 14.36
CA LEU A 224 -3.69 -13.06 14.78
C LEU A 224 -4.62 -13.49 13.64
N LEU A 225 -4.68 -12.73 12.54
CA LEU A 225 -5.55 -13.05 11.42
C LEU A 225 -4.88 -14.08 10.48
N PRO A 226 -5.65 -15.07 9.99
CA PRO A 226 -5.18 -15.92 8.91
C PRO A 226 -5.04 -15.10 7.63
N TYR A 227 -4.16 -15.55 6.73
CA TYR A 227 -3.88 -14.84 5.48
C TYR A 227 -3.48 -13.36 5.64
N PRO A 228 -2.36 -13.04 6.33
CA PRO A 228 -1.82 -11.68 6.33
C PRO A 228 -1.49 -11.16 4.91
N PHE A 229 -1.34 -12.08 3.96
CA PHE A 229 -1.27 -11.84 2.51
C PHE A 229 -2.18 -12.85 1.81
N ILE A 230 -2.65 -12.51 0.59
CA ILE A 230 -3.53 -13.40 -0.19
C ILE A 230 -2.93 -14.80 -0.45
N ASN A 231 -1.60 -14.91 -0.48
CA ASN A 231 -0.86 -16.11 -0.83
C ASN A 231 -0.08 -16.73 0.34
N VAL A 232 -0.32 -16.27 1.58
CA VAL A 232 0.38 -16.76 2.77
C VAL A 232 -0.66 -17.21 3.81
N PRO A 233 -1.00 -18.51 3.92
CA PRO A 233 -2.19 -18.98 4.65
C PRO A 233 -2.16 -18.77 6.16
N SER A 234 -0.98 -18.72 6.74
CA SER A 234 -0.77 -18.44 8.16
C SER A 234 0.35 -17.42 8.29
N ARG A 235 0.49 -16.81 9.47
CA ARG A 235 1.64 -15.95 9.76
C ARG A 235 2.94 -16.64 9.28
N PRO A 236 3.76 -15.97 8.44
CA PRO A 236 5.05 -16.53 8.07
C PRO A 236 5.87 -16.69 9.36
N VAL A 237 6.40 -17.88 9.60
CA VAL A 237 7.34 -18.11 10.70
C VAL A 237 8.59 -17.33 10.34
N LEU A 238 8.80 -16.20 11.01
CA LEU A 238 9.96 -15.36 10.75
C LEU A 238 11.20 -16.08 11.28
N PRO A 239 12.23 -16.27 10.45
CA PRO A 239 13.48 -16.85 10.93
C PRO A 239 14.13 -15.88 11.93
N ASN A 240 14.30 -16.33 13.18
CA ASN A 240 15.05 -15.67 14.26
C ASN A 240 14.46 -14.35 14.82
N ILE A 241 13.35 -14.45 15.57
CA ILE A 241 12.92 -13.37 16.49
C ILE A 241 14.00 -13.05 17.55
N GLU A 242 14.81 -14.04 17.97
CA GLU A 242 15.89 -13.85 18.94
C GLU A 242 17.04 -12.93 18.46
N GLN A 243 17.15 -12.63 17.16
CA GLN A 243 18.12 -11.66 16.65
C GLN A 243 17.54 -10.24 16.51
N LEU A 244 16.24 -10.06 16.77
CA LEU A 244 15.54 -8.78 16.72
C LEU A 244 15.44 -8.10 18.10
N GLU A 245 16.21 -8.54 19.11
CA GLU A 245 16.20 -8.05 20.51
C GLU A 245 16.43 -6.54 20.70
N VAL A 246 16.73 -5.78 19.65
CA VAL A 246 16.95 -4.31 19.71
C VAL A 246 15.81 -3.52 19.07
N TYR A 247 14.81 -4.18 18.48
CA TYR A 247 13.71 -3.52 17.78
C TYR A 247 12.46 -3.44 18.67
N ASP A 248 11.95 -2.22 18.79
CA ASP A 248 10.76 -1.78 19.52
C ASP A 248 9.58 -2.78 19.36
N PRO A 249 8.77 -3.05 20.41
CA PRO A 249 7.61 -3.95 20.38
C PRO A 249 6.63 -3.74 19.21
N TRP A 250 6.54 -2.54 18.63
CA TRP A 250 5.78 -2.30 17.39
C TRP A 250 6.44 -2.87 16.12
N HIS A 251 7.75 -3.09 16.19
CA HIS A 251 8.58 -3.75 15.18
C HIS A 251 8.72 -5.28 15.42
N VAL A 252 8.27 -5.80 16.58
CA VAL A 252 8.38 -7.22 16.99
C VAL A 252 7.42 -8.14 16.23
N LEU A 253 6.46 -7.61 15.46
CA LEU A 253 5.75 -8.46 14.52
C LEU A 253 6.65 -8.97 13.39
N GLY A 254 7.79 -8.32 13.15
CA GLY A 254 8.83 -8.73 12.23
C GLY A 254 8.34 -8.98 10.80
N LEU A 255 7.12 -8.53 10.47
CA LEU A 255 6.56 -8.58 9.14
C LEU A 255 7.21 -7.44 8.37
N PRO A 256 8.18 -7.75 7.51
CA PRO A 256 9.09 -6.74 7.00
C PRO A 256 8.53 -6.07 5.74
N VAL A 257 7.20 -5.91 5.74
CA VAL A 257 6.36 -5.58 4.60
C VAL A 257 5.64 -4.24 4.82
N GLY A 258 5.75 -3.67 6.03
CA GLY A 258 5.21 -2.36 6.35
C GLY A 258 6.13 -1.21 5.95
N TRP A 259 5.54 -0.07 5.64
CA TRP A 259 6.17 1.25 5.62
C TRP A 259 6.62 1.68 7.03
N GLY A 260 7.09 0.76 7.88
CA GLY A 260 7.26 1.06 9.30
C GLY A 260 5.99 1.54 9.98
N ASP A 261 6.16 2.22 11.11
CA ASP A 261 5.09 2.97 11.79
C ASP A 261 4.89 4.35 11.13
N LEU A 262 4.83 4.40 9.79
CA LEU A 262 4.60 5.66 9.06
C LEU A 262 3.12 6.09 9.04
N GLY A 263 2.21 5.27 9.60
CA GLY A 263 0.76 5.42 9.47
C GLY A 263 0.32 5.42 8.01
N GLN A 264 -0.08 6.58 7.49
CA GLN A 264 -0.57 6.75 6.12
C GLN A 264 0.17 7.87 5.39
N VAL A 265 0.46 7.67 4.10
CA VAL A 265 0.96 8.73 3.21
C VAL A 265 -0.05 8.98 2.10
N TYR A 266 -0.49 10.22 1.99
CA TYR A 266 -1.50 10.67 1.05
C TYR A 266 -0.85 11.48 -0.07
N PHE A 267 -1.25 11.22 -1.31
CA PHE A 267 -0.65 11.84 -2.48
C PHE A 267 -1.70 12.60 -3.28
N PHE A 268 -1.34 13.82 -3.69
CA PHE A 268 -2.19 14.76 -4.39
C PHE A 268 -1.53 15.25 -5.67
N LEU A 269 -2.36 15.54 -6.67
CA LEU A 269 -1.94 15.98 -7.99
C LEU A 269 -2.59 17.30 -8.38
N GLU A 270 -1.78 18.30 -8.74
CA GLU A 270 -2.22 19.58 -9.32
C GLU A 270 -1.51 19.77 -10.67
N GLY A 271 -2.23 19.56 -11.77
CA GLY A 271 -1.61 19.49 -13.10
C GLY A 271 -0.58 18.36 -13.15
N TYR A 272 0.70 18.71 -13.26
CA TYR A 272 1.84 17.77 -13.28
C TYR A 272 2.63 17.75 -11.96
N LYS A 273 2.22 18.55 -10.97
CA LYS A 273 2.94 18.69 -9.70
C LYS A 273 2.37 17.77 -8.64
N PHE A 274 3.26 17.04 -7.97
CA PHE A 274 2.95 16.15 -6.87
C PHE A 274 3.08 16.85 -5.53
N TYR A 275 2.11 16.59 -4.67
CA TYR A 275 2.15 16.94 -3.25
C TYR A 275 1.88 15.68 -2.43
N TRP A 276 2.39 15.63 -1.21
CA TRP A 276 2.14 14.53 -0.31
C TRP A 276 2.15 15.02 1.13
N VAL A 277 1.51 14.25 2.01
CA VAL A 277 1.51 14.44 3.46
C VAL A 277 1.49 13.07 4.12
N ALA A 278 2.19 12.93 5.25
CA ALA A 278 2.23 11.71 6.05
C ALA A 278 1.60 11.96 7.42
N GLN A 279 0.86 10.96 7.94
CA GLN A 279 0.27 10.96 9.28
C GLN A 279 0.61 9.66 9.98
N CYS A 280 0.94 9.72 11.28
CA CYS A 280 1.25 8.56 12.11
C CYS A 280 0.03 8.18 12.96
N SER A 281 -0.23 6.89 13.11
CA SER A 281 -1.19 6.36 14.10
C SER A 281 -0.64 6.44 15.51
#